data_AF-A0A641AHY8-F1
#
_entry.id   AF-A0A641AHY8-F1
#
_cell.length_a   1.000
_cell.length_b   1.000
_cell.length_c   1.000
_cell.angle_alpha   90.00
_cell.angle_beta   90.00
_cell.angle_gamma   90.00
#
_symmetry.space_group_name_H-M   'P 1'
#
loop_
_entity.id
_entity.type
_entity.pdbx_description
1 polymer ?
#
loop_
_entity_poly.entity_id
_entity_poly.type
_entity_poly.pdbx_seq_one_letter_code
_entity_poly.pdbx_strand_id
1 'polypeptide(L)'
;DHVHQTNENPLRTPSPMPDVKPAHLAGFGPIGPHLLMYFMCISEATAFLMSEGGHGQQAQVLNVGTAKYQPNLKQRRAVIARQQGVCAAPGCHHTHLEIHHSVWWSQGGPTDLDLLVGLCTRCHHLLHRGNLHITGNAVTGFEFTTRHGRPIRRRRRTTYTPAA
;
A
#
# COMPACT_ATOMS: atom_id res chain seq x y z
N ASP A 1 33.63 -4.28 30.96
CA ASP A 1 33.08 -3.12 30.22
C ASP A 1 31.57 -3.11 30.31
N HIS A 2 31.01 -2.16 31.06
CA HIS A 2 29.56 -2.02 31.21
C HIS A 2 29.06 -0.92 30.28
N VAL A 3 28.06 -1.26 29.46
CA VAL A 3 27.35 -0.28 28.64
C VAL A 3 26.53 0.59 29.58
N HIS A 4 26.93 1.85 29.75
CA HIS A 4 26.15 2.83 30.48
C HIS A 4 25.00 3.33 29.60
N GLN A 5 23.76 3.10 30.03
CA GLN A 5 22.61 3.79 29.44
C GLN A 5 22.68 5.26 29.84
N THR A 6 22.87 6.15 28.88
CA THR A 6 22.78 7.59 29.11
C THR A 6 21.30 7.98 29.22
N ASN A 7 20.92 8.72 30.27
CA ASN A 7 19.60 9.37 30.36
C ASN A 7 19.46 10.57 29.40
N GLU A 8 20.52 10.91 28.68
CA GLU A 8 20.47 11.83 27.56
C GLU A 8 19.63 11.22 26.46
N ASN A 9 18.39 11.68 26.37
CA ASN A 9 17.49 11.28 25.29
C ASN A 9 17.89 12.07 24.04
N PRO A 10 18.47 11.45 22.99
CA PRO A 10 18.82 12.14 21.74
C PRO A 10 17.58 12.73 21.03
N LEU A 11 16.37 12.39 21.48
CA LEU A 11 15.10 12.97 21.03
C LEU A 11 14.76 14.32 21.68
N ARG A 12 15.51 14.82 22.68
CA ARG A 12 15.21 16.11 23.33
C ARG A 12 15.65 17.32 22.51
N THR A 13 16.69 17.16 21.70
CA THR A 13 17.18 18.19 20.76
C THR A 13 17.95 17.49 19.64
N PRO A 14 17.27 17.02 18.58
CA PRO A 14 17.99 16.53 17.41
C PRO A 14 18.76 17.70 16.77
N SER A 15 19.97 17.44 16.27
CA SER A 15 20.62 18.34 15.32
C SER A 15 19.63 18.70 14.21
N PRO A 16 19.65 19.93 13.65
CA PRO A 16 18.74 20.30 12.58
C PRO A 16 18.85 19.25 11.48
N MET A 17 17.77 18.49 11.28
CA MET A 17 17.78 17.44 10.28
C MET A 17 17.93 18.10 8.90
N PRO A 18 18.63 17.45 7.95
CA PRO A 18 18.60 17.91 6.56
C PRO A 18 17.15 18.07 6.10
N ASP A 19 16.89 19.03 5.21
CA ASP A 19 15.55 19.23 4.64
C ASP A 19 15.16 18.01 3.80
N VAL A 20 14.51 17.05 4.46
CA VAL A 20 14.04 15.79 3.88
C VAL A 20 12.53 15.76 3.94
N LYS A 21 11.91 15.21 2.89
CA LYS A 21 10.46 14.98 2.87
C LYS A 21 10.07 14.14 4.09
N PRO A 22 9.01 14.50 4.82
CA PRO A 22 8.59 13.77 6.00
C PRO A 22 8.22 12.33 5.64
N ALA A 23 8.60 11.39 6.52
CA ALA A 23 8.15 10.01 6.41
C ALA A 23 6.62 9.95 6.45
N HIS A 24 6.02 8.97 5.77
CA HIS A 24 4.58 8.79 5.72
C HIS A 24 4.17 7.45 6.33
N LEU A 25 3.23 7.49 7.27
CA LEU A 25 2.58 6.31 7.82
C LEU A 25 1.35 5.99 6.97
N ALA A 26 1.27 4.75 6.47
CA ALA A 26 0.17 4.24 5.67
C ALA A 26 -1.18 4.56 6.33
N GLY A 27 -2.09 5.20 5.60
CA GLY A 27 -3.43 5.56 6.08
C GLY A 27 -3.50 6.82 6.97
N PHE A 28 -2.41 7.23 7.61
CA PHE A 28 -2.39 8.36 8.56
C PHE A 28 -1.69 9.62 8.00
N GLY A 29 -0.82 9.48 7.00
CA GLY A 29 -0.15 10.61 6.35
C GLY A 29 1.24 10.89 6.93
N PRO A 30 1.76 12.13 6.84
CA PRO A 30 3.11 12.44 7.27
C PRO A 30 3.27 12.26 8.78
N ILE A 31 4.41 11.73 9.20
CA ILE A 31 4.79 11.56 10.61
C ILE A 31 6.07 12.34 10.91
N GLY A 32 6.17 12.82 12.16
CA GLY A 32 7.35 13.51 12.64
C GLY A 32 8.53 12.57 12.90
N PRO A 33 9.76 13.13 12.98
CA PRO A 33 10.98 12.34 13.11
C PRO A 33 11.03 11.51 14.39
N HIS A 34 10.51 11.99 15.51
CA HIS A 34 10.50 11.23 16.77
C HIS A 34 9.69 9.95 16.69
N LEU A 35 8.54 9.99 16.01
CA LEU A 35 7.70 8.80 15.82
C LEU A 35 8.35 7.82 14.83
N LEU A 36 8.99 8.34 13.78
CA LEU A 36 9.79 7.51 12.87
C LEU A 36 10.94 6.80 13.60
N MET A 37 11.70 7.54 14.42
CA MET A 37 12.82 6.97 15.20
C MET A 37 12.32 5.92 16.19
N TYR A 38 11.20 6.19 16.88
CA TYR A 38 10.58 5.20 17.76
C TYR A 38 10.25 3.91 16.99
N PHE A 39 9.58 4.01 15.84
CA PHE A 39 9.27 2.83 15.02
C PHE A 39 10.53 2.11 14.54
N MET A 40 11.58 2.83 14.12
CA MET A 40 12.85 2.22 13.70
C MET A 40 13.52 1.43 14.84
N CYS A 41 13.35 1.83 16.10
CA CYS A 41 13.86 1.09 17.25
C CYS A 41 13.04 -0.17 17.58
N ILE A 42 11.73 -0.15 17.37
CA ILE A 42 10.83 -1.24 17.81
C ILE A 42 10.38 -2.17 16.68
N SER A 43 10.85 -1.96 15.45
CA SER A 43 10.40 -2.72 14.28
C SER A 43 11.54 -3.43 13.56
N GLU A 44 11.21 -4.55 12.94
CA GLU A 44 12.06 -5.18 11.94
C GLU A 44 11.77 -4.54 10.57
N ALA A 45 12.81 -4.06 9.89
CA ALA A 45 12.68 -3.41 8.59
C ALA A 45 12.88 -4.40 7.45
N THR A 46 11.95 -4.44 6.49
CA THR A 46 12.11 -5.19 5.23
C THR A 46 12.14 -4.20 4.06
N ALA A 47 13.25 -4.14 3.34
CA ALA A 47 13.39 -3.32 2.14
C ALA A 47 12.83 -4.05 0.90
N PHE A 48 12.13 -3.31 0.04
CA PHE A 48 11.69 -3.78 -1.27
C PHE A 48 12.29 -2.89 -2.37
N LEU A 49 12.94 -3.51 -3.34
CA LEU A 49 13.36 -2.82 -4.56
C LEU A 49 12.15 -2.72 -5.49
N MET A 50 11.81 -1.49 -5.87
CA MET A 50 10.76 -1.20 -6.83
C MET A 50 11.38 -0.48 -8.01
N SER A 51 11.03 -0.86 -9.24
CA SER A 51 11.44 -0.12 -10.43
C SER A 51 10.81 1.27 -10.37
N GLU A 52 11.63 2.32 -10.55
CA GLU A 52 11.11 3.66 -10.77
C GLU A 52 10.19 3.63 -12.00
N GLY A 53 8.99 4.21 -11.86
CA GLY A 53 8.01 4.29 -12.93
C GLY A 53 6.82 3.34 -12.86
N GLY A 54 6.72 2.41 -11.91
CA GLY A 54 5.48 1.71 -11.51
C GLY A 54 4.68 0.91 -12.58
N HIS A 55 5.05 1.00 -13.85
CA HIS A 55 4.32 0.51 -15.03
C HIS A 55 5.13 -0.52 -15.85
N GLY A 56 6.22 -1.05 -15.28
CA GLY A 56 6.91 -2.20 -15.85
C GLY A 56 6.21 -3.50 -15.45
N GLN A 57 6.13 -4.46 -16.38
CA GLN A 57 5.62 -5.80 -16.11
C GLN A 57 6.37 -6.40 -14.91
N GLN A 58 5.66 -6.74 -13.83
CA GLN A 58 6.35 -7.21 -12.61
C GLN A 58 6.97 -8.58 -12.85
N ALA A 59 8.19 -8.76 -12.36
CA ALA A 59 9.03 -9.91 -12.68
C ALA A 59 8.27 -11.24 -12.55
N GLN A 60 8.28 -12.04 -13.64
CA GLN A 60 7.69 -13.38 -13.74
C GLN A 60 8.03 -14.30 -12.55
N VAL A 61 9.14 -14.04 -11.85
CA VAL A 61 9.62 -14.79 -10.68
C VAL A 61 8.58 -14.90 -9.56
N LEU A 62 7.70 -13.91 -9.42
CA LEU A 62 6.67 -13.93 -8.37
C LEU A 62 5.31 -14.40 -8.89
N ASN A 63 5.13 -14.65 -10.18
CA ASN A 63 3.89 -15.12 -10.76
C ASN A 63 3.77 -16.63 -10.57
N VAL A 64 2.59 -17.08 -10.14
CA VAL A 64 2.32 -18.52 -9.93
C VAL A 64 1.19 -19.03 -10.83
N GLY A 65 0.67 -18.20 -11.74
CA GLY A 65 -0.35 -18.58 -12.71
C GLY A 65 -1.60 -19.13 -12.03
N THR A 66 -2.21 -20.14 -12.64
CA THR A 66 -3.41 -20.83 -12.11
C THR A 66 -3.08 -22.01 -11.18
N ALA A 67 -1.81 -22.23 -10.85
CA ALA A 67 -1.40 -23.36 -10.01
C ALA A 67 -1.78 -23.19 -8.53
N LYS A 68 -1.89 -21.94 -8.04
CA LYS A 68 -2.23 -21.64 -6.64
C LYS A 68 -3.22 -20.51 -6.54
N TYR A 69 -4.34 -20.75 -5.87
CA TYR A 69 -5.35 -19.73 -5.57
C TYR A 69 -4.81 -18.65 -4.63
N GLN A 70 -4.18 -19.06 -3.53
CA GLN A 70 -3.72 -18.12 -2.50
C GLN A 70 -2.39 -17.47 -2.89
N PRO A 71 -2.32 -16.12 -2.90
CA PRO A 71 -1.06 -15.42 -3.08
C PRO A 71 -0.05 -15.79 -2.00
N ASN A 72 1.19 -16.08 -2.40
CA ASN A 72 2.27 -16.40 -1.47
C ASN A 72 2.72 -15.15 -0.68
N LEU A 73 3.50 -15.34 0.39
CA LEU A 73 3.93 -14.23 1.25
C LEU A 73 4.68 -13.11 0.50
N LYS A 74 5.51 -13.47 -0.48
CA LYS A 74 6.24 -12.48 -1.30
C LYS A 74 5.28 -11.66 -2.17
N GLN A 75 4.29 -12.31 -2.78
CA GLN A 75 3.25 -11.63 -3.56
C GLN A 75 2.41 -10.70 -2.70
N ARG A 76 1.97 -11.15 -1.52
CA ARG A 76 1.22 -10.32 -0.58
C ARG A 76 2.01 -9.07 -0.19
N ARG A 77 3.28 -9.24 0.18
CA ARG A 77 4.18 -8.13 0.53
C ARG A 77 4.37 -7.15 -0.63
N ALA A 78 4.58 -7.66 -1.84
CA ALA A 78 4.74 -6.82 -3.03
C ALA A 78 3.48 -5.99 -3.34
N VAL A 79 2.29 -6.57 -3.25
CA VAL A 79 1.03 -5.84 -3.45
C VAL A 79 0.83 -4.76 -2.40
N ILE A 80 1.07 -5.08 -1.12
CA ILE A 80 0.97 -4.13 0.00
C ILE A 80 1.97 -2.97 -0.21
N ALA A 81 3.22 -3.26 -0.56
CA ALA A 81 4.23 -2.25 -0.83
C ALA A 81 3.83 -1.34 -2.01
N ARG A 82 3.34 -1.93 -3.12
CA ARG A 82 2.84 -1.18 -4.29
C ARG A 82 1.71 -0.22 -3.94
N GLN A 83 0.85 -0.59 -2.99
CA GLN A 83 -0.28 0.23 -2.55
C GLN A 83 0.04 1.10 -1.33
N GLN A 84 1.31 1.18 -0.92
CA GLN A 84 1.77 1.93 0.24
C GLN A 84 1.02 1.53 1.53
N GLY A 85 0.66 0.26 1.65
CA GLY A 85 -0.05 -0.28 2.81
C GLY A 85 -1.49 0.20 2.95
N VAL A 86 -2.12 0.76 1.91
CA VAL A 86 -3.49 1.29 1.95
C VAL A 86 -4.38 0.60 0.94
N CYS A 87 -5.66 0.43 1.27
CA CYS A 87 -6.67 -0.12 0.38
C CYS A 87 -6.71 0.63 -0.96
N ALA A 88 -6.68 -0.08 -2.09
CA ALA A 88 -6.72 0.55 -3.41
C ALA A 88 -8.07 1.16 -3.78
N ALA A 89 -9.15 0.81 -3.08
CA ALA A 89 -10.45 1.43 -3.33
C ALA A 89 -10.35 2.96 -3.16
N PRO A 90 -10.71 3.77 -4.18
CA PRO A 90 -10.44 5.20 -4.16
C PRO A 90 -11.11 5.90 -2.97
N GLY A 91 -10.32 6.64 -2.19
CA GLY A 91 -10.78 7.34 -0.99
C GLY A 91 -10.83 6.48 0.27
N CYS A 92 -10.47 5.20 0.21
CA CYS A 92 -10.27 4.37 1.39
C CYS A 92 -8.86 4.60 1.96
N HIS A 93 -8.76 4.60 3.29
CA HIS A 93 -7.51 4.81 4.03
C HIS A 93 -7.18 3.66 5.01
N HIS A 94 -7.93 2.56 4.95
CA HIS A 94 -7.69 1.40 5.81
C HIS A 94 -6.42 0.65 5.39
N THR A 95 -5.71 0.11 6.38
CA THR A 95 -4.38 -0.52 6.21
C THR A 95 -4.38 -2.03 6.41
N HIS A 96 -5.45 -2.62 6.95
CA HIS A 96 -5.62 -4.07 7.02
C HIS A 96 -6.16 -4.57 5.67
N LEU A 97 -5.29 -5.25 4.90
CA LEU A 97 -5.56 -5.63 3.52
C LEU A 97 -5.66 -7.14 3.30
N GLU A 98 -6.68 -7.52 2.54
CA GLU A 98 -6.90 -8.82 1.94
C GLU A 98 -6.57 -8.72 0.44
N ILE A 99 -5.87 -9.72 -0.09
CA ILE A 99 -5.50 -9.73 -1.51
C ILE A 99 -6.61 -10.40 -2.31
N HIS A 100 -7.06 -9.72 -3.36
CA HIS A 100 -8.09 -10.15 -4.29
C HIS A 100 -7.53 -10.19 -5.71
N HIS A 101 -8.07 -11.05 -6.58
CA HIS A 101 -7.73 -11.09 -8.00
C HIS A 101 -8.66 -10.18 -8.79
N SER A 102 -8.14 -9.19 -9.53
CA SER A 102 -8.97 -8.29 -10.34
C SER A 102 -9.76 -9.05 -11.42
N VAL A 103 -9.13 -10.05 -12.04
CA VAL A 103 -9.82 -11.12 -12.75
C VAL A 103 -10.07 -12.24 -11.76
N TRP A 104 -11.34 -12.54 -11.52
CA TRP A 104 -11.72 -13.52 -10.49
C TRP A 104 -11.07 -14.87 -10.76
N TRP A 105 -10.49 -15.47 -9.71
CA TRP A 105 -9.91 -16.81 -9.83
C TRP A 105 -10.93 -17.85 -10.31
N SER A 106 -12.17 -17.76 -9.85
CA SER A 106 -13.28 -18.62 -10.28
C SER A 106 -13.61 -18.49 -11.77
N GLN A 107 -13.16 -17.43 -12.43
CA GLN A 107 -13.29 -17.20 -13.87
C GLN A 107 -11.95 -17.45 -14.62
N GLY A 108 -11.00 -18.13 -13.98
CA GLY A 108 -9.70 -18.47 -14.57
C GLY A 108 -8.63 -17.37 -14.46
N GLY A 109 -8.84 -16.34 -13.64
CA GLY A 109 -7.83 -15.31 -13.39
C GLY A 109 -6.59 -15.88 -12.71
N PRO A 110 -5.36 -15.63 -13.20
CA PRO A 110 -4.15 -16.16 -12.59
C PRO A 110 -3.73 -15.39 -11.33
N THR A 111 -2.98 -16.05 -10.46
CA THR A 111 -2.34 -15.45 -9.27
C THR A 111 -1.01 -14.83 -9.72
N ASP A 112 -1.14 -13.80 -10.54
CA ASP A 112 -0.04 -13.01 -11.08
C ASP A 112 -0.07 -11.62 -10.45
N LEU A 113 1.10 -11.10 -10.10
CA LEU A 113 1.22 -9.86 -9.32
C LEU A 113 0.45 -8.67 -9.92
N ASP A 114 0.40 -8.61 -11.24
CA ASP A 114 -0.26 -7.54 -11.97
C ASP A 114 -1.79 -7.59 -11.82
N LEU A 115 -2.36 -8.77 -11.56
CA LEU A 115 -3.80 -8.98 -11.35
C LEU A 115 -4.21 -9.03 -9.88
N LEU A 116 -3.25 -9.06 -8.96
CA LEU A 116 -3.55 -9.03 -7.54
C LEU A 116 -3.76 -7.58 -7.06
N VAL A 117 -4.75 -7.35 -6.21
CA VAL A 117 -5.05 -6.04 -5.61
C VAL A 117 -5.37 -6.21 -4.13
N GLY A 118 -4.79 -5.37 -3.27
CA GLY A 118 -5.12 -5.34 -1.84
C GLY A 118 -6.31 -4.42 -1.54
N LEU A 119 -7.29 -4.95 -0.82
CA LEU A 119 -8.50 -4.26 -0.36
C LEU A 119 -8.71 -4.49 1.14
N CYS A 120 -9.28 -3.52 1.86
CA CYS A 120 -9.72 -3.81 3.22
C CYS A 120 -10.96 -4.69 3.25
N THR A 121 -11.21 -5.42 4.35
CA THR A 121 -12.33 -6.36 4.51
C THR A 121 -13.68 -5.76 4.08
N ARG A 122 -13.95 -4.50 4.41
CA ARG A 122 -15.17 -3.80 3.97
C ARG A 122 -15.26 -3.67 2.45
N CYS A 123 -14.20 -3.17 1.80
CA CYS A 123 -14.17 -2.98 0.35
C CYS A 123 -14.16 -4.32 -0.40
N HIS A 124 -13.49 -5.32 0.16
CA HIS A 124 -13.46 -6.68 -0.38
C HIS A 124 -14.86 -7.31 -0.36
N HIS A 125 -15.60 -7.19 0.75
CA HIS A 125 -16.99 -7.63 0.81
C HIS A 125 -17.92 -6.88 -0.15
N LEU A 126 -17.72 -5.57 -0.34
CA LEU A 126 -18.51 -4.80 -1.33
C LEU A 126 -18.29 -5.33 -2.75
N LEU A 127 -17.06 -5.76 -3.06
CA LEU A 127 -16.73 -6.37 -4.33
C LEU A 127 -17.46 -7.71 -4.51
N HIS A 128 -17.37 -8.59 -3.51
CA HIS A 128 -18.08 -9.87 -3.56
C HIS A 128 -19.62 -9.73 -3.63
N ARG A 129 -20.18 -8.64 -3.12
CA ARG A 129 -21.62 -8.33 -3.18
C ARG A 129 -22.04 -7.63 -4.48
N GLY A 130 -21.13 -7.41 -5.44
CA GLY A 130 -21.42 -6.70 -6.69
C GLY A 130 -21.69 -5.19 -6.51
N ASN A 131 -21.34 -4.62 -5.35
CA ASN A 131 -21.51 -3.19 -5.07
C ASN A 131 -20.28 -2.36 -5.48
N LEU A 132 -19.14 -3.03 -5.67
CA LEU A 132 -17.88 -2.48 -6.14
C LEU A 132 -17.37 -3.38 -7.27
N HIS A 133 -16.96 -2.79 -8.39
CA HIS A 133 -16.34 -3.51 -9.49
C HIS A 133 -14.94 -2.97 -9.73
N ILE A 134 -14.05 -3.86 -10.18
CA ILE A 134 -12.65 -3.54 -10.50
C ILE A 134 -12.37 -4.02 -11.92
N THR A 135 -11.71 -3.17 -12.69
CA THR A 135 -11.16 -3.51 -14.00
C THR A 135 -9.69 -3.06 -14.08
N GLY A 136 -8.97 -3.55 -15.09
CA GLY A 136 -7.55 -3.24 -15.27
C GLY A 136 -6.61 -4.09 -14.42
N ASN A 137 -5.36 -3.63 -14.32
CA ASN A 137 -4.26 -4.34 -13.68
C ASN A 137 -3.25 -3.35 -13.09
N ALA A 138 -2.21 -3.84 -12.44
CA ALA A 138 -1.19 -3.01 -11.81
C ALA A 138 -0.31 -2.22 -12.79
N VAL A 139 -0.20 -2.69 -14.04
CA VAL A 139 0.62 -2.08 -15.10
C VAL A 139 -0.09 -0.86 -15.66
N THR A 140 -1.35 -1.01 -16.08
CA THR A 140 -2.15 0.07 -16.68
C THR A 140 -2.90 0.91 -15.65
N GLY A 141 -3.03 0.40 -14.42
CA GLY A 141 -3.85 0.97 -13.36
C GLY A 141 -5.19 0.24 -13.18
N PHE A 142 -5.63 0.17 -11.93
CA PHE A 142 -6.95 -0.37 -11.57
C PHE A 142 -8.00 0.73 -11.63
N GLU A 143 -9.14 0.43 -12.24
CA GLU A 143 -10.31 1.29 -12.26
C GLU A 143 -11.40 0.70 -11.36
N PHE A 144 -12.12 1.57 -10.65
CA PHE A 144 -13.16 1.18 -9.72
C PHE A 144 -14.49 1.80 -10.12
N THR A 145 -15.54 1.00 -10.17
CA THR A 145 -16.90 1.46 -10.45
C THR A 145 -17.89 0.95 -9.41
N THR A 146 -18.98 1.68 -9.23
CA THR A 146 -20.11 1.24 -8.39
C THR A 146 -20.94 0.16 -9.09
N ARG A 147 -21.93 -0.41 -8.41
CA ARG A 147 -22.90 -1.34 -9.04
C ARG A 147 -23.60 -0.80 -10.30
N HIS A 148 -23.70 0.53 -10.41
CA HIS A 148 -24.37 1.22 -11.52
C HIS A 148 -23.39 1.67 -12.61
N GLY A 149 -22.16 1.16 -12.61
CA GLY A 149 -21.12 1.53 -13.58
C GLY A 149 -20.52 2.93 -13.38
N ARG A 150 -20.93 3.68 -12.34
CA ARG A 150 -20.36 5.02 -12.09
C ARG A 150 -18.92 4.90 -11.59
N PRO A 151 -17.95 5.63 -12.20
CA PRO A 151 -16.56 5.59 -11.77
C PRO A 151 -16.39 6.20 -10.38
N ILE A 152 -15.65 5.48 -9.53
CA ILE A 152 -15.24 5.95 -8.21
C ILE A 152 -13.86 6.55 -8.38
N ARG A 153 -13.76 7.87 -8.22
CA ARG A 153 -12.47 8.57 -8.28
C ARG A 153 -12.13 9.12 -6.91
N ARG A 154 -10.83 9.11 -6.58
CA ARG A 154 -10.35 9.86 -5.43
C ARG A 154 -10.67 11.32 -5.70
N ARG A 155 -11.48 11.98 -4.86
CA ARG A 155 -11.59 13.44 -4.94
C ARG A 155 -10.17 14.00 -4.82
N ARG A 156 -9.72 14.80 -5.79
CA ARG A 156 -8.49 15.57 -5.61
C ARG A 156 -8.68 16.35 -4.32
N ARG A 157 -7.79 16.17 -3.34
CA ARG A 157 -7.70 17.13 -2.23
C ARG A 157 -7.47 18.47 -2.91
N THR A 158 -8.39 19.41 -2.71
CA THR A 158 -8.10 20.82 -2.97
C THR A 158 -6.81 21.12 -2.22
N THR A 159 -5.77 21.49 -2.95
CA THR A 159 -4.54 21.96 -2.33
C THR A 159 -4.93 23.11 -1.43
N TYR A 160 -4.64 22.98 -0.14
CA TYR A 160 -4.70 24.11 0.77
C TYR A 160 -3.75 25.17 0.20
N THR A 161 -4.31 26.25 -0.34
CA THR A 161 -3.54 27.46 -0.63
C THR A 161 -3.33 28.13 0.73
N PRO A 162 -2.10 28.21 1.27
CA PRO A 162 -1.89 29.01 2.47
C PRO A 162 -2.31 30.44 2.16
N ALA A 163 -3.05 31.07 3.08
CA ALA A 163 -3.31 32.49 3.00
C ALA A 163 -1.97 33.24 3.02
N ALA A 164 -1.83 34.21 2.12
CA ALA A 164 -0.66 35.07 1.99
C ALA A 164 -0.44 35.95 3.23
#